data_AF-A0A2E1CDN1-F1
#
_entry.id   AF-A0A2E1CDN1-F1
#
_cell.length_a   1.000
_cell.length_b   1.000
_cell.length_c   1.000
_cell.angle_alpha   90.00
_cell.angle_beta   90.00
_cell.angle_gamma   90.00
#
_symmetry.space_group_name_H-M   'P 1'
#
loop_
_entity.id
_entity.type
_entity.pdbx_description
1 polymer ?
#
loop_
_entity_poly.entity_id
_entity_poly.type
_entity_poly.pdbx_seq_one_letter_code
_entity_poly.pdbx_strand_id
1 'polypeptide(L)'
;MNEIVCPNCGEDEYLKGDSKESRNAEKVTVICESCDIKWERDLTPRCPLCSSEDLRVAVRSIVDKSRGTQLSIQSLSVVYLCPDCDAEQLTLWNQSNTPLPPHELPYDID
;
A
#
# COMPACT_ATOMS: atom_id res chain seq x y z
N MET A 1 -4.80 -10.18 0.86
CA MET A 1 -4.42 -9.67 -0.48
C MET A 1 -5.72 -9.48 -1.24
N ASN A 2 -5.99 -8.28 -1.79
CA ASN A 2 -7.24 -8.03 -2.50
C ASN A 2 -7.01 -8.44 -3.97
N GLU A 3 -7.31 -9.69 -4.31
CA GLU A 3 -7.10 -10.23 -5.66
C GLU A 3 -7.92 -9.43 -6.69
N ILE A 4 -7.31 -9.17 -7.84
CA ILE A 4 -7.93 -8.43 -8.94
C ILE A 4 -8.42 -9.46 -9.95
N VAL A 5 -9.74 -9.52 -10.15
CA VAL A 5 -10.37 -10.48 -11.06
C VAL A 5 -11.25 -9.74 -12.06
N CYS A 6 -11.27 -10.22 -13.30
CA CYS A 6 -12.15 -9.72 -14.35
C CYS A 6 -13.62 -9.94 -13.97
N PRO A 7 -14.44 -8.89 -13.89
CA PRO A 7 -15.84 -9.02 -13.47
C PRO A 7 -16.72 -9.76 -14.48
N ASN A 8 -16.24 -9.99 -15.70
CA ASN A 8 -16.99 -10.66 -16.77
C ASN A 8 -16.64 -12.14 -16.92
N CYS A 9 -15.35 -12.48 -17.00
CA CYS A 9 -14.91 -13.86 -17.29
C CYS A 9 -14.16 -14.55 -16.15
N GLY A 10 -13.85 -13.86 -15.05
CA GLY A 10 -13.14 -14.46 -13.91
C GLY A 10 -11.62 -14.57 -14.08
N GLU A 11 -11.04 -14.05 -15.15
CA GLU A 11 -9.59 -13.98 -15.38
C GLU A 11 -8.87 -13.13 -14.31
N ASP A 12 -7.73 -13.60 -13.82
CA ASP A 12 -6.92 -12.95 -12.78
C ASP A 12 -5.42 -12.81 -13.13
N GLU A 13 -4.95 -13.50 -14.18
CA GLU A 13 -3.56 -13.43 -14.62
C GLU A 13 -3.38 -12.44 -15.78
N TYR A 14 -4.22 -12.52 -16.81
CA TYR A 14 -4.10 -11.73 -18.04
C TYR A 14 -4.81 -10.37 -17.95
N LEU A 15 -4.36 -9.55 -17.00
CA LEU A 15 -4.90 -8.22 -16.71
C LEU A 15 -3.85 -7.12 -16.96
N LYS A 16 -4.25 -6.08 -17.68
CA LYS A 16 -3.41 -4.92 -17.98
C LYS A 16 -3.96 -3.66 -17.32
N GLY A 17 -3.11 -2.93 -16.60
CA GLY A 17 -3.42 -1.60 -16.07
C GLY A 17 -3.03 -0.48 -17.03
N ASP A 18 -3.91 0.50 -17.21
CA ASP A 18 -3.63 1.78 -17.88
C ASP A 18 -3.94 2.94 -16.93
N SER A 19 -2.88 3.51 -16.37
CA SER A 19 -2.94 4.67 -15.46
C SER A 19 -2.98 6.02 -16.18
N LYS A 20 -2.83 6.05 -17.51
CA LYS A 20 -2.94 7.28 -18.32
C LYS A 20 -4.37 7.54 -18.76
N GLU A 21 -5.14 6.47 -18.94
CA GLU A 21 -6.56 6.55 -19.30
C GLU A 21 -7.38 7.16 -18.14
N SER A 22 -7.02 6.84 -16.90
CA SER A 22 -7.56 7.48 -15.70
C SER A 22 -6.88 8.84 -15.47
N ARG A 23 -7.58 9.93 -15.77
CA ARG A 23 -7.08 11.30 -15.46
C ARG A 23 -6.98 11.61 -13.95
N ASN A 24 -7.16 10.61 -13.09
CA ASN A 24 -7.05 10.67 -11.64
C ASN A 24 -6.08 9.58 -11.17
N ALA A 25 -5.07 9.96 -10.37
CA ALA A 25 -4.10 9.04 -9.76
C ALA A 25 -4.75 8.00 -8.82
N GLU A 26 -5.96 8.29 -8.33
CA GLU A 26 -6.76 7.41 -7.48
C GLU A 26 -7.64 6.44 -8.28
N LYS A 27 -7.49 6.41 -9.60
CA LYS A 27 -8.17 5.46 -10.46
C LYS A 27 -7.18 4.80 -11.40
N VAL A 28 -7.44 3.56 -11.77
CA VAL A 28 -6.73 2.88 -12.86
C VAL A 28 -7.74 2.15 -13.71
N THR A 29 -7.62 2.28 -15.04
CA THR A 29 -8.39 1.44 -15.95
C THR A 29 -7.72 0.09 -16.03
N VAL A 30 -8.47 -0.99 -15.78
CA VAL A 30 -8.01 -2.36 -15.96
C VAL A 30 -8.67 -2.92 -17.21
N ILE A 31 -7.88 -3.62 -18.02
CA ILE A 31 -8.27 -4.26 -19.26
C ILE A 31 -8.03 -5.76 -19.09
N CYS A 32 -9.07 -6.57 -19.27
CA CYS A 32 -8.90 -8.02 -19.35
C CYS A 32 -8.49 -8.39 -20.77
N GLU A 33 -7.34 -9.06 -20.93
CA GLU A 33 -6.85 -9.48 -22.24
C GLU A 33 -7.53 -10.77 -22.75
N SER A 34 -8.30 -11.45 -21.89
CA SER A 34 -9.04 -12.67 -22.25
C SER A 34 -10.44 -12.38 -22.83
N CYS A 35 -11.11 -11.30 -22.42
CA CYS A 35 -12.46 -10.96 -22.89
C CYS A 35 -12.67 -9.48 -23.25
N ASP A 36 -11.59 -8.70 -23.33
CA ASP A 36 -11.52 -7.30 -23.75
C ASP A 36 -12.35 -6.29 -22.95
N ILE A 37 -12.95 -6.70 -21.83
CA ILE A 37 -13.70 -5.76 -20.98
C ILE A 37 -12.74 -4.82 -20.26
N LYS A 38 -13.17 -3.57 -20.15
CA LYS A 38 -12.48 -2.53 -19.37
C LYS A 38 -13.32 -2.14 -18.17
N TRP A 39 -12.69 -1.93 -17.03
CA TRP A 39 -13.35 -1.39 -15.84
C TRP A 39 -12.41 -0.48 -15.05
N GLU A 40 -12.97 0.46 -14.30
CA GLU A 40 -12.20 1.31 -13.39
C GLU A 40 -12.02 0.60 -12.04
N ARG A 41 -10.80 0.66 -11.50
CA ARG A 41 -10.54 0.36 -10.10
C ARG A 41 -10.25 1.64 -9.33
N ASP A 42 -10.97 1.81 -8.24
CA ASP A 42 -10.74 2.86 -7.24
C ASP A 42 -9.51 2.47 -6.39
N LEU A 43 -8.49 3.33 -6.42
CA LEU A 43 -7.25 3.23 -5.67
C LEU A 43 -7.24 4.19 -4.48
N THR A 44 -8.34 4.89 -4.20
CA THR A 44 -8.48 5.75 -3.03
C THR A 44 -8.16 4.94 -1.77
N PRO A 45 -7.12 5.30 -1.00
CA PRO A 45 -6.78 4.60 0.21
C PRO A 45 -7.94 4.63 1.19
N ARG A 46 -8.28 3.48 1.77
CA ARG A 46 -9.32 3.35 2.81
C ARG A 46 -8.79 2.54 3.98
N CYS A 47 -9.25 2.87 5.18
CA CYS A 47 -8.92 2.07 6.36
C CYS A 47 -9.45 0.63 6.17
N PRO A 48 -8.61 -0.42 6.31
CA PRO A 48 -9.06 -1.80 6.12
C PRO A 48 -10.02 -2.27 7.22
N LEU A 49 -10.09 -1.57 8.35
CA LEU A 49 -10.92 -1.93 9.50
C LEU A 49 -12.27 -1.20 9.51
N CYS A 50 -12.28 0.11 9.25
CA CYS A 50 -13.50 0.93 9.31
C CYS A 50 -13.93 1.53 7.96
N SER A 51 -13.18 1.29 6.88
CA SER A 51 -13.41 1.85 5.52
C SER A 51 -13.40 3.37 5.41
N SER A 52 -12.98 4.09 6.45
CA SER A 52 -12.83 5.55 6.43
C SER A 52 -11.80 5.98 5.37
N GLU A 53 -12.10 7.10 4.71
CA GLU A 53 -11.20 7.82 3.80
C GLU A 53 -10.43 8.95 4.53
N ASP A 54 -10.78 9.26 5.79
CA ASP A 54 -9.97 10.17 6.63
C ASP A 54 -8.71 9.43 7.09
N LEU A 55 -7.65 9.58 6.32
CA LEU A 55 -6.37 8.92 6.54
C LEU A 55 -5.24 9.95 6.59
N ARG A 56 -4.28 9.71 7.49
CA ARG A 56 -3.08 10.53 7.62
C ARG A 56 -1.92 9.84 6.95
N VAL A 57 -1.28 10.55 6.03
CA VAL A 57 -0.07 10.09 5.37
C VAL A 57 1.09 10.14 6.35
N ALA A 58 1.74 8.99 6.54
CA ALA A 58 2.97 8.85 7.30
C ALA A 58 4.01 8.07 6.48
N VAL A 59 5.23 7.98 6.99
CA VAL A 59 6.27 7.15 6.38
C VAL A 59 6.75 6.09 7.36
N ARG A 60 6.92 4.87 6.84
CA ARG A 60 7.49 3.74 7.56
C ARG A 60 8.84 3.37 7.00
N SER A 61 9.81 3.19 7.90
CA SER A 61 11.14 2.73 7.51
C SER A 61 11.14 1.28 7.07
N ILE A 62 11.90 1.00 6.03
CA ILE A 62 12.32 -0.35 5.63
C ILE A 62 13.80 -0.45 5.95
N VAL A 63 14.18 -1.41 6.78
CA VAL A 63 15.55 -1.56 7.30
C VAL A 63 16.14 -2.89 6.84
N ASP A 64 17.46 -2.89 6.69
CA ASP A 64 18.23 -4.10 6.40
C ASP A 64 19.49 -4.16 7.29
N LYS A 65 20.07 -5.36 7.42
CA LYS A 65 21.35 -5.55 8.12
C LYS A 65 22.48 -5.01 7.26
N SER A 66 23.28 -4.10 7.82
CA SER A 66 24.46 -3.57 7.14
C SER A 66 25.70 -4.41 7.46
N ARG A 67 26.18 -4.36 8.71
CA ARG A 67 27.30 -5.17 9.19
C ARG A 67 27.03 -5.69 10.61
N GLY A 68 27.21 -6.99 10.80
CA GLY A 68 26.90 -7.64 12.07
C GLY A 68 25.42 -7.49 12.42
N THR A 69 25.12 -7.05 13.64
CA THR A 69 23.73 -6.86 14.11
C THR A 69 23.19 -5.44 13.86
N GLN A 70 23.91 -4.58 13.16
CA GLN A 70 23.48 -3.20 12.90
C GLN A 70 22.42 -3.16 11.80
N LEU A 71 21.30 -2.48 12.10
CA LEU A 71 20.25 -2.18 11.13
C LEU A 71 20.45 -0.79 10.53
N SER A 72 20.09 -0.64 9.26
CA SER A 72 20.16 0.62 8.53
C SER A 72 18.92 0.80 7.67
N ILE A 73 18.36 2.01 7.68
CA ILE A 73 17.22 2.35 6.82
C ILE A 73 17.69 2.31 5.36
N GLN A 74 17.06 1.45 4.56
CA GLN A 74 17.32 1.34 3.12
C GLN A 74 16.37 2.23 2.33
N SER A 75 15.12 2.33 2.78
CA SER A 75 14.09 3.12 2.12
C SER A 75 12.95 3.50 3.07
N LEU A 76 12.05 4.34 2.58
CA LEU A 76 10.81 4.71 3.24
C LEU A 76 9.63 4.29 2.38
N SER A 77 8.61 3.74 3.01
CA SER A 77 7.31 3.43 2.39
C SER A 77 6.26 4.41 2.89
N VAL A 78 5.40 4.88 1.99
CA VAL A 78 4.23 5.66 2.36
C VAL A 78 3.21 4.72 2.99
N VAL A 79 2.68 5.11 4.16
CA VAL A 79 1.61 4.39 4.84
C VAL A 79 0.49 5.36 5.20
N TYR A 80 -0.72 4.83 5.33
CA TYR A 80 -1.92 5.58 5.68
C TYR A 80 -2.40 5.15 7.06
N LEU A 81 -2.50 6.09 7.99
CA LEU A 81 -2.97 5.86 9.36
C LEU A 81 -4.40 6.37 9.51
N CYS A 82 -5.30 5.52 9.99
CA CYS A 82 -6.64 5.93 10.35
C CYS A 82 -6.65 6.57 11.76
N PRO A 83 -7.21 7.78 11.95
CA PRO A 83 -7.31 8.40 13.27
C PRO A 83 -8.05 7.55 14.30
N ASP A 84 -9.02 6.75 13.86
CA ASP A 84 -9.85 5.91 14.74
C ASP A 84 -9.19 4.55 15.04
N CYS A 85 -8.59 3.91 14.03
CA CYS A 85 -8.04 2.56 14.17
C CYS A 85 -6.56 2.53 14.53
N ASP A 86 -5.79 3.54 14.15
CA ASP A 86 -4.33 3.64 14.35
C ASP A 86 -3.96 4.77 15.31
N ALA A 87 -4.87 5.18 16.20
CA ALA A 87 -4.74 6.35 17.06
C ALA A 87 -3.40 6.43 17.82
N GLU A 88 -2.91 5.29 18.31
CA GLU A 88 -1.63 5.20 19.03
C GLU A 88 -0.45 5.46 18.09
N GLN A 89 -0.39 4.77 16.94
CA GLN A 89 0.65 4.99 15.93
C GLN A 89 0.63 6.42 15.39
N LEU A 90 -0.56 6.98 15.19
CA LEU A 90 -0.72 8.36 14.75
C LEU A 90 -0.21 9.36 15.81
N THR A 91 -0.47 9.08 17.08
CA THR A 91 0.06 9.89 18.19
C THR A 91 1.59 9.86 18.21
N LEU A 92 2.18 8.67 18.11
CA LEU A 92 3.63 8.50 18.03
C LEU A 92 4.22 9.22 16.82
N TRP A 93 3.60 9.10 15.65
CA TRP A 93 4.02 9.79 14.43
C TRP A 93 3.99 11.31 14.61
N ASN A 94 2.90 11.86 15.15
CA ASN A 94 2.75 13.31 15.33
C ASN A 94 3.73 13.91 16.36
N GLN A 95 4.20 13.11 17.30
CA GLN A 95 5.19 13.53 18.32
C GLN A 95 6.63 13.24 17.90
N SER A 96 6.82 12.40 16.87
CA SER A 96 8.13 11.95 16.42
C SER A 96 8.60 12.74 15.20
N ASN A 97 9.90 13.03 15.15
CA ASN A 97 10.57 13.51 13.95
C ASN A 97 11.27 12.36 13.18
N THR A 98 10.91 11.11 13.46
CA THR A 98 11.47 9.92 12.82
C THR A 98 10.37 9.07 12.17
N PRO A 99 10.67 8.35 11.07
CA PRO A 99 9.75 7.39 10.47
C PRO A 99 9.22 6.38 11.49
N LEU A 100 8.03 5.82 11.20
CA LEU A 100 7.54 4.67 11.93
C LEU A 100 8.52 3.50 11.78
N PRO A 101 8.69 2.67 12.84
CA PRO A 101 9.52 1.48 12.76
C PRO A 101 8.94 0.47 11.76
N PRO A 102 9.76 -0.43 11.17
CA PRO A 102 9.26 -1.50 10.33
C PRO A 102 8.32 -2.43 11.14
N HIS A 103 7.37 -3.08 10.46
CA HIS A 103 6.51 -4.10 11.11
C HIS A 103 7.31 -5.35 11.49
N GLU A 104 8.30 -5.69 10.68
CA GLU A 104 9.15 -6.87 10.85
C GLU A 104 10.61 -6.46 10.67
N LEU A 105 11.48 -7.04 11.51
CA LEU A 105 12.92 -6.84 11.39
C LEU A 105 13.52 -7.92 10.48
N PRO A 106 14.58 -7.61 9.71
CA PRO A 106 15.26 -8.60 8.89
C PRO A 106 15.88 -9.69 9.77
N TYR A 107 15.64 -10.94 9.41
CA TYR A 107 16.25 -12.12 10.01
C TYR A 107 17.35 -12.66 9.10
N ASP A 108 18.28 -13.44 9.66
CA ASP A 108 19.30 -14.12 8.84
C ASP A 108 18.63 -15.23 8.04
N ILE A 109 18.88 -15.26 6.73
CA ILE A 109 18.54 -16.40 5.88
C ILE A 109 19.75 -17.32 5.93
N ASP A 110 19.59 -18.50 6.53
CA ASP A 110 20.60 -19.57 6.58
C ASP A 110 20.94 -20.12 5.19
#